data_AF-A0A8H7WZC3-F1
#
_entry.id   AF-A0A8H7WZC3-F1
#
_cell.length_a   1.000
_cell.length_b   1.000
_cell.length_c   1.000
_cell.angle_alpha   90.00
_cell.angle_beta   90.00
_cell.angle_gamma   90.00
#
_symmetry.space_group_name_H-M   'P 1'
#
loop_
_entity.id
_entity.type
_entity.pdbx_description
1 polymer ?
#
loop_
_entity_poly.entity_id
_entity_poly.type
_entity_poly.pdbx_seq_one_letter_code
_entity_poly.pdbx_strand_id
1 'polypeptide(L)'
;MSVIITTAVIGSVVAFGAITATATIATNVSYLFPILARQTVGRKSFTPAKWNLGRFSLPAAVVTGCYISFLVIVLLLPQLYPVTGETLNYAPIMIGGISIISLVGWWLPFGYGGRSWFKGPQRTISVEEVERGVVIEGLDAKV
;
A
#
# COMPACT_ATOMS: atom_id res chain seq x y z
N MET A 1 -1.32 -8.99 -17.92
CA MET A 1 -0.82 -7.73 -17.32
C MET A 1 0.59 -7.39 -17.80
N SER A 2 1.50 -8.36 -17.92
CA SER A 2 2.87 -8.17 -18.40
C SER A 2 2.98 -7.63 -19.84
N VAL A 3 2.18 -8.13 -20.79
CA VAL A 3 2.27 -7.75 -22.22
C VAL A 3 2.02 -6.25 -22.45
N ILE A 4 1.06 -5.64 -21.75
CA ILE A 4 0.71 -4.21 -21.90
C ILE A 4 1.83 -3.30 -21.37
N ILE A 5 2.47 -3.70 -20.26
CA ILE A 5 3.59 -2.96 -19.66
C ILE A 5 4.82 -3.04 -20.57
N THR A 6 5.07 -4.19 -21.20
CA THR A 6 6.20 -4.36 -22.12
C THR A 6 6.00 -3.57 -23.43
N THR A 7 4.77 -3.42 -23.94
CA THR A 7 4.50 -2.58 -25.11
C THR A 7 4.83 -1.10 -24.85
N ALA A 8 4.76 -0.61 -23.61
CA ALA A 8 5.18 0.75 -23.27
C ALA A 8 6.69 0.99 -23.52
N VAL A 9 7.52 -0.06 -23.45
CA VAL A 9 8.96 0.00 -23.78
C VAL A 9 9.18 0.39 -25.24
N ILE A 10 8.28 -0.05 -26.14
CA ILE A 10 8.36 0.25 -27.59
C ILE A 10 8.06 1.73 -27.87
N GLY A 11 7.22 2.36 -27.03
CA GLY A 11 6.85 3.77 -27.18
C GLY A 11 7.86 4.75 -26.60
N SER A 12 8.41 4.48 -25.40
CA SER A 12 9.44 5.32 -24.78
C SER A 12 10.07 4.66 -23.54
N VAL A 13 11.40 4.63 -23.50
CA VAL A 13 12.17 4.16 -22.33
C VAL A 13 11.91 5.06 -21.11
N VAL A 14 11.68 6.36 -21.33
CA VAL A 14 11.37 7.34 -20.28
C VAL A 14 10.02 7.02 -19.63
N ALA A 15 9.01 6.71 -20.44
CA ALA A 15 7.69 6.33 -19.96
C ALA A 15 7.72 5.01 -19.17
N PHE A 16 8.46 4.02 -19.66
CA PHE A 16 8.63 2.74 -18.95
C PHE A 16 9.34 2.91 -17.60
N GLY A 17 10.40 3.72 -17.54
CA GLY A 17 11.09 4.05 -16.30
C GLY A 17 10.17 4.70 -15.28
N ALA A 18 9.34 5.65 -15.73
CA ALA A 18 8.36 6.33 -14.89
C ALA A 18 7.29 5.39 -14.31
N ILE A 19 6.76 4.47 -15.12
CA ILE A 19 5.77 3.47 -14.68
C ILE A 19 6.37 2.55 -13.62
N THR A 20 7.59 2.05 -13.86
CA THR A 20 8.27 1.12 -12.94
C THR A 20 8.62 1.79 -11.61
N ALA A 21 9.14 3.02 -11.67
CA ALA A 21 9.43 3.81 -10.48
C ALA A 21 8.15 4.10 -9.68
N THR A 22 7.07 4.50 -10.36
CA THR A 22 5.76 4.74 -9.73
C THR A 22 5.23 3.49 -9.06
N ALA A 23 5.27 2.33 -9.71
CA ALA A 23 4.81 1.06 -9.14
C ALA A 23 5.61 0.68 -7.89
N THR A 24 6.93 0.91 -7.92
CA THR A 24 7.82 0.65 -6.77
C THR A 24 7.48 1.57 -5.60
N ILE A 25 7.30 2.87 -5.85
CA ILE A 25 6.93 3.85 -4.82
C ILE A 25 5.55 3.51 -4.24
N ALA A 26 4.56 3.25 -5.09
CA ALA A 26 3.20 2.92 -4.68
C ALA A 26 3.16 1.65 -3.81
N THR A 27 3.97 0.63 -4.14
CA THR A 27 4.07 -0.60 -3.33
C THR A 27 4.66 -0.33 -1.96
N ASN A 28 5.73 0.48 -1.88
CA ASN A 28 6.33 0.86 -0.59
C ASN A 28 5.36 1.67 0.27
N VAL A 29 4.67 2.65 -0.32
CA VAL A 29 3.66 3.44 0.38
C VAL A 29 2.46 2.57 0.80
N SER A 30 2.08 1.59 -0.01
CA SER A 30 1.01 0.62 0.32
C SER A 30 1.28 -0.11 1.64
N TYR A 31 2.53 -0.53 1.88
CA TYR A 31 2.92 -1.17 3.14
C TYR A 31 2.88 -0.21 4.34
N LEU A 32 3.01 1.10 4.11
CA LEU A 32 2.95 2.08 5.19
C LEU A 32 1.53 2.23 5.76
N PHE A 33 0.48 2.10 4.95
CA PHE A 33 -0.91 2.22 5.40
C PHE A 33 -1.30 1.26 6.53
N PRO A 34 -1.12 -0.07 6.42
CA PRO A 34 -1.47 -0.98 7.52
C PRO A 34 -0.56 -0.81 8.73
N ILE A 35 0.71 -0.45 8.55
CA ILE A 35 1.64 -0.14 9.65
C ILE A 35 1.11 1.05 10.44
N LEU A 36 0.79 2.15 9.75
CA LEU A 36 0.23 3.35 10.39
C LEU A 36 -1.12 3.08 11.01
N ALA A 37 -2.05 2.42 10.30
CA ALA A 37 -3.37 2.08 10.81
C ALA A 37 -3.28 1.24 12.09
N ARG A 38 -2.34 0.29 12.16
CA ARG A 38 -2.10 -0.50 13.37
C ARG A 38 -1.55 0.34 14.52
N GLN A 39 -0.67 1.30 14.25
CA GLN A 39 -0.04 2.14 15.28
C GLN A 39 -0.94 3.30 15.74
N THR A 40 -1.86 3.78 14.92
CA THR A 40 -2.77 4.91 15.22
C THR A 40 -4.14 4.43 15.67
N VAL A 41 -4.93 3.85 14.76
CA VAL A 41 -6.32 3.44 14.98
C VAL A 41 -6.41 2.14 15.76
N GLY A 42 -5.58 1.16 15.42
CA GLY A 42 -5.60 -0.18 15.99
C GLY A 42 -4.94 -0.31 17.36
N ARG A 43 -4.21 0.70 17.85
CA ARG A 43 -3.31 0.54 19.00
C ARG A 43 -4.00 0.03 20.27
N LYS A 44 -5.27 0.40 20.49
CA LYS A 44 -6.06 0.01 21.67
C LYS A 44 -7.01 -1.16 21.41
N SER A 45 -7.37 -1.43 20.15
CA SER A 45 -8.37 -2.45 19.78
C SER A 45 -7.75 -3.72 19.20
N PHE A 46 -6.45 -3.72 18.91
CA PHE A 46 -5.78 -4.84 18.25
C PHE A 46 -5.42 -5.92 19.27
N THR A 47 -6.04 -7.09 19.12
CA THR A 47 -5.66 -8.30 19.86
C THR A 47 -4.43 -8.94 19.20
N PRO A 48 -3.30 -9.08 19.91
CA PRO A 48 -2.10 -9.67 19.34
C PRO A 48 -2.31 -11.16 19.01
N ALA A 49 -1.78 -11.59 17.88
CA ALA A 49 -1.76 -13.00 17.50
C ALA A 49 -0.80 -13.80 18.41
N LYS A 50 -0.94 -15.14 18.42
CA LYS A 50 -0.07 -16.07 19.16
C LYS A 50 1.41 -15.76 18.94
N TRP A 51 1.78 -15.45 17.70
CA TRP A 51 3.07 -14.85 17.37
C TRP A 51 2.96 -13.32 17.31
N ASN A 52 3.63 -12.64 18.23
CA ASN A 52 3.70 -11.19 18.22
C ASN A 52 5.11 -10.72 18.60
N LEU A 53 5.54 -9.60 18.02
CA LEU A 53 6.84 -8.98 18.35
C LEU A 53 6.81 -8.25 19.71
N GLY A 54 5.68 -8.27 20.43
CA GLY A 54 5.47 -7.55 21.68
C GLY A 54 5.97 -6.11 21.64
N ARG A 55 6.90 -5.78 22.54
CA ARG A 55 7.51 -4.45 22.67
C ARG A 55 8.30 -3.97 21.44
N PHE A 56 8.82 -4.90 20.61
CA PHE A 56 9.60 -4.55 19.42
C PHE A 56 8.73 -4.10 18.24
N SER A 57 7.42 -4.26 18.36
CA SER A 57 6.47 -3.90 17.32
C SER A 57 6.45 -2.39 17.01
N LEU A 58 6.62 -1.53 18.02
CA LEU A 58 6.62 -0.09 17.84
C LEU A 58 7.96 0.42 17.24
N PRO A 59 9.14 0.04 17.78
CA PRO A 59 10.42 0.39 17.15
C PRO A 59 10.53 -0.09 15.70
N ALA A 60 10.12 -1.32 15.40
CA ALA A 60 10.16 -1.84 14.03
C ALA A 60 9.26 -1.03 13.08
N ALA A 61 8.06 -0.65 13.53
CA ALA A 61 7.17 0.20 12.72
C ALA A 61 7.75 1.58 12.44
N VAL A 62 8.45 2.19 13.42
CA VAL A 62 9.12 3.48 13.24
C VAL A 62 10.28 3.36 12.26
N VAL A 63 11.16 2.37 12.43
CA VAL A 63 12.30 2.13 11.53
C VAL A 63 11.83 1.90 10.10
N THR A 64 10.84 1.02 9.91
CA THR A 64 10.25 0.75 8.59
C THR A 64 9.58 2.00 8.01
N GLY A 65 8.86 2.78 8.82
CA GLY A 65 8.26 4.03 8.38
C GLY A 65 9.29 5.04 7.90
N CYS A 66 10.34 5.28 8.68
CA CYS A 66 11.46 6.15 8.30
C CYS A 66 12.16 5.67 7.03
N TYR A 67 12.41 4.37 6.90
CA TYR A 67 13.05 3.78 5.73
C TYR A 67 12.19 3.95 4.46
N ILE A 68 10.89 3.68 4.54
CA ILE A 68 9.97 3.89 3.42
C ILE A 68 9.92 5.38 3.04
N SER A 69 9.79 6.29 4.01
CA SER A 69 9.79 7.74 3.74
C SER A 69 11.08 8.19 3.05
N PHE A 70 12.23 7.69 3.51
CA PHE A 70 13.51 7.95 2.88
C PHE A 70 13.55 7.45 1.43
N LEU A 71 13.15 6.20 1.17
CA LEU A 71 13.10 5.64 -0.19
C LEU A 71 12.20 6.45 -1.11
N VAL A 72 11.01 6.86 -0.65
CA VAL A 72 10.09 7.66 -1.46
C VAL A 72 10.74 8.97 -1.86
N ILE A 73 11.38 9.70 -0.93
CA ILE A 73 12.05 10.97 -1.24
C ILE A 73 13.14 10.76 -2.28
N VAL A 74 14.03 9.78 -2.07
CA VAL A 74 15.16 9.52 -2.98
C VAL A 74 14.67 9.09 -4.37
N LEU A 75 13.63 8.26 -4.45
CA LEU A 75 13.09 7.78 -5.72
C LEU A 75 12.32 8.85 -6.51
N LEU A 76 11.95 9.97 -5.88
CA LEU A 76 11.31 11.10 -6.55
C LEU A 76 12.33 12.11 -7.11
N LEU A 77 13.60 12.04 -6.67
CA LEU A 77 14.65 12.94 -7.15
C LEU A 77 15.01 12.64 -8.62
N PRO A 78 15.50 13.66 -9.36
CA PRO A 78 16.03 13.45 -10.70
C PRO A 78 17.31 12.61 -10.64
N GLN A 79 17.40 11.59 -11.50
CA GLN A 79 18.55 10.69 -11.55
C GLN A 79 19.69 11.22 -12.43
N LEU A 80 19.39 12.17 -13.31
CA LEU A 80 20.32 12.70 -14.32
C LEU A 80 20.24 14.22 -14.36
N TYR A 81 21.39 14.84 -14.64
CA TYR A 81 21.52 16.27 -14.89
C TYR A 81 22.19 16.49 -16.26
N PRO A 82 21.75 17.44 -17.10
CA PRO A 82 20.66 18.41 -16.89
C PRO A 82 19.25 17.79 -16.96
N VAL A 83 18.29 18.40 -16.27
CA VAL A 83 16.87 17.99 -16.28
C VAL A 83 16.19 18.55 -17.54
N THR A 84 15.86 17.67 -18.47
CA THR A 84 15.14 17.95 -19.72
C THR A 84 13.87 17.10 -19.78
N GLY A 85 13.01 17.31 -20.78
CA GLY A 85 11.80 16.49 -20.95
C GLY A 85 12.07 14.99 -21.13
N GLU A 86 13.28 14.62 -21.55
CA GLU A 86 13.68 13.22 -21.72
C GLU A 86 14.38 12.63 -20.47
N THR A 87 14.88 13.47 -19.56
CA THR A 87 15.63 13.02 -18.37
C THR A 87 14.87 13.24 -17.06
N LEU A 88 13.73 13.93 -17.10
CA LEU A 88 12.87 14.15 -15.94
C LEU A 88 12.34 12.82 -15.39
N ASN A 89 12.40 12.68 -14.07
CA ASN A 89 11.68 11.61 -13.38
C ASN A 89 10.18 11.94 -13.35
N TYR A 90 9.39 11.23 -14.16
CA TYR A 90 7.93 11.43 -14.24
C TYR A 90 7.13 10.73 -13.14
N ALA A 91 7.78 9.98 -12.24
CA ALA A 91 7.09 9.28 -11.16
C ALA A 91 6.24 10.18 -10.23
N PRO A 92 6.72 11.37 -9.78
CA PRO A 92 5.92 12.27 -8.94
C PRO A 92 4.61 12.70 -9.62
N ILE A 93 4.68 13.01 -10.92
CA ILE A 93 3.53 13.45 -11.73
C ILE A 93 2.51 12.31 -11.84
N MET A 94 3.00 11.10 -12.15
CA MET A 94 2.15 9.90 -12.23
C MET A 94 1.46 9.58 -10.90
N ILE A 95 2.19 9.62 -9.79
CA ILE A 95 1.64 9.38 -8.45
C ILE A 95 0.56 10.41 -8.12
N GLY A 96 0.81 11.70 -8.39
CA GLY A 96 -0.16 12.76 -8.20
C GLY A 96 -1.44 12.54 -9.03
N GLY A 97 -1.28 12.23 -10.32
CA GLY A 97 -2.40 11.95 -11.22
C GLY A 97 -3.25 10.77 -10.78
N ILE A 98 -2.62 9.63 -10.45
CA ILE A 98 -3.32 8.42 -9.96
C ILE A 98 -4.04 8.70 -8.63
N SER A 99 -3.41 9.46 -7.74
CA SER A 99 -4.00 9.83 -6.45
C SER A 99 -5.24 10.71 -6.63
N ILE A 100 -5.17 11.70 -7.52
CA ILE A 100 -6.31 12.57 -7.85
C ILE A 100 -7.44 11.75 -8.46
N ILE A 101 -7.16 10.89 -9.44
CA ILE A 101 -8.17 10.03 -10.07
C ILE A 101 -8.83 9.13 -9.00
N SER A 102 -8.04 8.56 -8.10
CA SER A 102 -8.55 7.71 -7.02
C SER A 102 -9.43 8.48 -6.04
N LEU A 103 -9.03 9.70 -5.65
CA LEU A 103 -9.82 10.56 -4.78
C LEU A 103 -11.12 11.02 -5.46
N VAL A 104 -11.04 11.40 -6.73
CA VAL A 104 -12.20 11.76 -7.53
C VAL A 104 -13.17 10.59 -7.63
N GLY A 105 -12.71 9.38 -7.98
CA GLY A 105 -13.57 8.19 -8.05
C GLY A 105 -14.13 7.73 -6.70
N TRP A 106 -13.49 8.09 -5.59
CA TRP A 106 -14.00 7.82 -4.25
C TRP A 106 -15.23 8.69 -3.90
N TRP A 107 -15.20 9.96 -4.28
CA TRP A 107 -16.24 10.95 -3.96
C TRP A 107 -17.28 11.15 -5.08
N LEU A 108 -16.86 11.00 -6.33
CA LEU A 108 -17.66 11.19 -7.53
C LEU A 108 -17.84 9.87 -8.29
N PRO A 109 -19.00 9.66 -8.95
CA PRO A 109 -20.21 10.51 -8.93
C PRO A 109 -20.88 10.49 -7.54
N PHE A 110 -21.45 11.62 -7.09
CA PHE A 110 -22.15 11.67 -5.80
C PHE A 110 -23.23 10.58 -5.74
N GLY A 111 -23.14 9.68 -4.75
CA GLY A 111 -24.06 8.55 -4.58
C GLY A 111 -23.63 7.24 -5.27
N TYR A 112 -22.69 7.28 -6.22
CA TYR A 112 -22.17 6.10 -6.94
C TYR A 112 -20.65 5.90 -6.78
N GLY A 113 -19.93 6.89 -6.25
CA GLY A 113 -18.50 6.81 -5.97
C GLY A 113 -18.17 5.75 -4.91
N GLY A 114 -16.89 5.39 -4.81
CA GLY A 114 -16.37 4.37 -3.88
C GLY A 114 -16.99 4.40 -2.48
N ARG A 115 -17.22 5.60 -1.94
CA ARG A 115 -17.81 5.80 -0.60
C ARG A 115 -19.23 5.22 -0.43
N SER A 116 -20.05 5.15 -1.48
CA SER A 116 -21.46 4.74 -1.34
C SER A 116 -21.64 3.22 -1.30
N TRP A 117 -20.74 2.47 -1.93
CA TRP A 117 -20.83 1.01 -2.05
C TRP A 117 -19.74 0.25 -1.30
N PHE A 118 -18.66 0.91 -0.86
CA PHE A 118 -17.59 0.25 -0.11
C PHE A 118 -18.09 -0.24 1.24
N LYS A 119 -18.23 -1.56 1.37
CA LYS A 119 -18.46 -2.23 2.65
C LYS A 119 -17.10 -2.55 3.26
N GLY A 120 -16.89 -2.10 4.50
CA GLY A 120 -15.67 -2.39 5.25
C GLY A 120 -15.42 -3.90 5.42
N PRO A 121 -14.28 -4.26 6.04
CA PRO A 121 -13.84 -5.65 6.16
C PRO A 121 -14.94 -6.55 6.73
N GLN A 122 -15.38 -7.52 5.94
CA GLN A 122 -16.32 -8.55 6.40
C GLN A 122 -15.52 -9.67 7.07
N ARG A 123 -15.95 -10.11 8.25
CA ARG A 123 -15.31 -11.25 8.94
C ARG A 123 -15.71 -12.53 8.21
N THR A 124 -14.73 -13.36 7.87
CA THR A 124 -14.98 -14.67 7.23
C THR A 124 -15.59 -15.68 8.20
N ILE A 125 -15.35 -15.51 9.50
CA ILE A 125 -15.89 -16.37 10.57
C ILE A 125 -17.18 -15.76 11.14
N SER A 126 -18.21 -16.59 11.26
CA SER A 126 -19.46 -16.23 11.93
C SER A 126 -19.21 -16.10 13.44
N VAL A 127 -19.96 -15.21 14.11
CA VAL A 127 -19.86 -15.03 15.58
C VAL A 127 -20.15 -16.36 16.29
N GLU A 128 -21.05 -17.16 15.73
CA GLU A 128 -21.43 -18.49 16.21
C GLU A 128 -20.31 -19.54 16.09
N GLU A 129 -19.40 -19.45 15.11
CA GLU A 129 -18.22 -20.32 15.00
C GLU A 129 -17.13 -19.96 16.02
N VAL A 130 -17.03 -18.67 16.37
CA VAL A 130 -16.14 -18.18 17.44
C VAL A 130 -16.67 -18.63 18.81
N GLU A 131 -17.98 -18.51 19.03
CA GLU A 131 -18.64 -18.93 20.28
C GLU A 131 -18.70 -20.45 20.46
N ARG A 132 -18.86 -21.22 19.36
CA ARG A 132 -18.76 -22.68 19.40
C ARG A 132 -17.35 -23.20 19.61
N GLY A 133 -16.34 -22.33 19.68
CA GLY A 133 -14.95 -22.73 19.87
C GLY A 133 -14.52 -23.74 18.81
N VAL A 134 -14.91 -23.51 17.54
CA VAL A 134 -14.51 -24.39 16.44
C VAL A 134 -12.99 -24.39 16.39
N VAL A 135 -12.40 -25.45 16.91
CA VAL A 135 -10.98 -25.77 16.75
C VAL A 135 -10.82 -26.03 15.26
N ILE A 136 -10.24 -25.05 14.56
CA ILE A 136 -9.87 -25.22 13.16
C ILE A 136 -8.79 -26.31 13.16
N GLU A 137 -9.17 -27.53 12.78
CA GLU A 137 -8.28 -28.67 12.64
C GLU A 137 -7.16 -28.26 11.66
N GLY A 138 -5.96 -28.01 12.20
CA GLY A 138 -4.84 -27.42 11.46
C GLY A 138 -4.12 -26.27 12.18
N LEU A 139 -4.67 -25.70 13.25
CA LEU A 139 -3.96 -24.76 14.14
C LEU A 139 -3.31 -25.47 15.34
N ASP A 140 -2.86 -26.71 15.15
CA ASP A 140 -2.21 -27.55 16.14
C ASP A 140 -0.71 -27.67 15.83
N ALA A 141 -0.01 -26.53 15.87
CA ALA A 141 1.42 -26.53 16.11
C ALA A 141 1.63 -26.21 17.59
N LYS A 142 1.88 -27.29 18.34
CA LYS A 142 2.04 -27.38 19.78
C LYS A 142 2.91 -26.28 20.40
N VAL A 143 2.38 -25.77 21.51
CA VAL A 143 2.99 -25.24 22.75
C VAL A 143 4.27 -24.40 22.62
#